data_AF-A0A2R8BTH6-F1
#
_entry.id   AF-A0A2R8BTH6-F1
#
_cell.length_a   1.000
_cell.length_b   1.000
_cell.length_c   1.000
_cell.angle_alpha   90.00
_cell.angle_beta   90.00
_cell.angle_gamma   90.00
#
_symmetry.space_group_name_H-M   'P 1'
#
loop_
_entity.id
_entity.type
_entity.pdbx_description
1 polymer ?
#
loop_
_entity_poly.entity_id
_entity_poly.type
_entity_poly.pdbx_seq_one_letter_code
_entity_poly.pdbx_strand_id
1 'polypeptide(L)'
;MSDTSSGGQTGRDEAQRQAHTMADDARDAGNEAYRTVRDEAGRQADHAQGRVASEAGNVADALRKAAEASRDGSPQERTFGQVADAMADVSEAIERKDLGELMDDASDFARRNPVAFLGGAALLGFAASRFAKASSHRSPKTDYVGDGSGSGMGGSGSSYEGSRHGAAPLPPRDPVPAAAPNPPGSTGGPTRELP
;
A
#
# COMPACT_ATOMS: atom_id res chain seq x y z
N MET A 1 10.35 -31.19 40.53
CA MET A 1 10.24 -29.72 40.68
C MET A 1 11.67 -29.21 40.57
N SER A 2 12.17 -28.48 39.56
CA SER A 2 11.55 -27.71 38.49
C SER A 2 12.66 -27.35 37.46
N ASP A 3 12.63 -27.91 36.24
CA ASP A 3 13.61 -27.62 35.15
C ASP A 3 13.02 -26.70 34.05
N THR A 4 12.13 -25.78 34.43
CA THR A 4 11.48 -24.86 33.48
C THR A 4 12.23 -23.51 33.36
N SER A 5 13.33 -23.31 34.08
CA SER A 5 14.08 -22.04 34.07
C SER A 5 15.07 -21.87 32.92
N SER A 6 15.53 -22.95 32.26
CA SER A 6 16.66 -22.86 31.31
C SER A 6 16.25 -22.51 29.88
N GLY A 7 15.07 -22.95 29.40
CA GLY A 7 14.64 -22.71 28.01
C GLY A 7 14.26 -21.26 27.68
N GLY A 8 13.82 -20.49 28.68
CA GLY A 8 13.45 -19.08 28.50
C GLY A 8 14.62 -18.08 28.52
N GLN A 9 15.82 -18.53 28.91
CA GLN A 9 17.04 -17.73 28.91
C GLN A 9 17.74 -17.86 27.54
N THR A 10 17.90 -19.08 27.05
CA THR A 10 18.50 -19.35 25.73
C THR A 10 17.74 -18.68 24.58
N GLY A 11 16.41 -18.72 24.59
CA GLY A 11 15.60 -18.06 23.55
C GLY A 11 15.66 -16.53 23.58
N ARG A 12 15.90 -15.92 24.75
CA ARG A 12 16.07 -14.47 24.86
C ARG A 12 17.46 -14.02 24.41
N ASP A 13 18.49 -14.80 24.72
CA ASP A 13 19.85 -14.52 24.27
C ASP A 13 19.98 -14.63 22.76
N GLU A 14 19.29 -15.60 22.16
CA GLU A 14 19.27 -15.78 20.70
C GLU A 14 18.44 -14.70 20.01
N ALA A 15 17.28 -14.34 20.55
CA ALA A 15 16.48 -13.22 20.06
C ALA A 15 17.23 -11.89 20.16
N GLN A 16 17.98 -11.64 21.24
CA GLN A 16 18.79 -10.43 21.39
C GLN A 16 19.93 -10.40 20.38
N ARG A 17 20.65 -11.50 20.18
CA ARG A 17 21.73 -11.56 19.17
C ARG A 17 21.18 -11.31 17.77
N GLN A 18 20.07 -11.95 17.42
CA GLN A 18 19.44 -11.75 16.12
C GLN A 18 18.95 -10.31 15.94
N ALA A 19 18.36 -9.71 16.98
CA ALA A 19 17.95 -8.32 16.97
C ALA A 19 19.13 -7.35 16.83
N HIS A 20 20.27 -7.64 17.48
CA HIS A 20 21.49 -6.84 17.35
C HIS A 20 22.04 -6.88 15.93
N THR A 21 22.19 -8.08 15.35
CA THR A 21 22.66 -8.22 13.96
C THR A 21 21.72 -7.52 12.98
N MET A 22 20.41 -7.71 13.10
CA MET A 22 19.44 -7.00 12.25
C MET A 22 19.47 -5.49 12.44
N ALA A 23 19.72 -5.01 13.66
CA ALA A 23 19.84 -3.57 13.93
C ALA A 23 21.09 -2.97 13.29
N ASP A 24 22.21 -3.70 13.29
CA ASP A 24 23.45 -3.25 12.66
C ASP A 24 23.31 -3.24 11.12
N ASP A 25 22.76 -4.30 10.52
CA ASP A 25 22.48 -4.35 9.08
C ASP A 25 21.53 -3.21 8.64
N ALA A 26 20.48 -2.95 9.44
CA ALA A 26 19.52 -1.88 9.16
C ALA A 26 20.16 -0.49 9.27
N ARG A 27 21.11 -0.29 10.19
CA ARG A 27 21.86 0.98 10.32
C ARG A 27 22.75 1.21 9.12
N ASP A 28 23.47 0.20 8.67
CA ASP A 28 24.36 0.32 7.52
C ASP A 28 23.58 0.61 6.23
N ALA A 29 22.50 -0.14 5.99
CA ALA A 29 21.59 0.11 4.87
C ALA A 29 20.96 1.51 4.94
N GLY A 30 20.56 1.96 6.14
CA GLY A 30 20.01 3.29 6.36
C GLY A 30 21.01 4.41 6.07
N ASN A 31 22.27 4.23 6.48
CA ASN A 31 23.33 5.21 6.25
C ASN A 31 23.66 5.36 4.76
N GLU A 32 23.70 4.27 4.01
CA GLU A 32 23.94 4.30 2.56
C GLU A 32 22.77 4.96 1.81
N ALA A 33 21.54 4.59 2.16
CA ALA A 33 20.34 5.21 1.62
C ALA A 33 20.31 6.73 1.91
N TYR A 34 20.66 7.14 3.13
CA TYR A 34 20.68 8.56 3.51
C TYR A 34 21.66 9.38 2.66
N ARG A 35 22.88 8.87 2.44
CA ARG A 35 23.87 9.54 1.59
C ARG A 35 23.36 9.68 0.15
N THR A 36 22.83 8.60 -0.40
CA THR A 36 22.29 8.57 -1.77
C THR A 36 21.12 9.55 -1.93
N VAL A 37 20.19 9.57 -0.98
CA VAL A 37 19.05 10.51 -0.99
C VAL A 37 19.55 11.94 -0.89
N ARG A 38 20.52 12.24 -0.02
CA ARG A 38 21.05 13.60 0.14
C ARG A 38 21.71 14.12 -1.14
N ASP A 39 22.47 13.26 -1.82
CA ASP A 39 23.18 13.62 -3.05
C ASP A 39 22.22 13.76 -4.26
N GLU A 40 21.14 12.99 -4.30
CA GLU A 40 20.15 13.01 -5.39
C GLU A 40 19.04 14.05 -5.18
N ALA A 41 18.59 14.28 -3.93
CA ALA A 41 17.51 15.20 -3.59
C ALA A 41 17.82 16.65 -4.00
N GLY A 42 19.10 17.05 -3.99
CA GLY A 42 19.52 18.38 -4.43
C GLY A 42 19.32 18.66 -5.93
N ARG A 43 19.01 17.64 -6.75
CA ARG A 43 18.98 17.74 -8.22
C ARG A 43 17.60 17.55 -8.87
N GLN A 44 16.60 17.03 -8.14
CA GLN A 44 15.31 16.60 -8.73
C GLN A 44 14.04 17.16 -8.07
N ALA A 45 14.17 18.01 -7.04
CA ALA A 45 13.03 18.47 -6.24
C ALA A 45 11.94 19.22 -7.05
N ASP A 46 12.35 20.09 -7.98
CA ASP A 46 11.40 21.01 -8.65
C ASP A 46 10.42 20.32 -9.62
N HIS A 47 10.81 19.20 -10.22
CA HIS A 47 9.99 18.48 -11.22
C HIS A 47 9.03 17.44 -10.62
N ALA A 48 9.21 17.08 -9.35
CA ALA A 48 8.35 16.12 -8.66
C ALA A 48 7.07 16.78 -8.11
N GLN A 49 7.15 18.06 -7.73
CA GLN A 49 6.14 18.78 -6.95
C GLN A 49 4.77 18.88 -7.64
N GLY A 50 4.73 19.17 -8.95
CA GLY A 50 3.47 19.39 -9.67
C GLY A 50 2.57 18.17 -9.78
N ARG A 51 3.13 16.96 -9.93
CA ARG A 51 2.34 15.71 -10.02
C ARG A 51 1.82 15.25 -8.66
N VAL A 52 2.64 15.41 -7.63
CA VAL A 52 2.27 15.06 -6.26
C VAL A 52 1.14 15.94 -5.75
N ALA A 53 1.17 17.25 -6.05
CA ALA A 53 0.12 18.18 -5.63
C ALA A 53 -1.27 17.81 -6.20
N SER A 54 -1.35 17.39 -7.46
CA SER A 54 -2.63 16.99 -8.08
C SER A 54 -3.19 15.69 -7.51
N GLU A 55 -2.33 14.69 -7.26
CA GLU A 55 -2.77 13.43 -6.62
C GLU A 55 -3.17 13.64 -5.15
N ALA A 56 -2.46 14.49 -4.42
CA ALA A 56 -2.81 14.87 -3.06
C ALA A 56 -4.18 15.58 -2.98
N GLY A 57 -4.48 16.47 -3.91
CA GLY A 57 -5.79 17.14 -4.01
C GLY A 57 -6.94 16.15 -4.20
N ASN A 58 -6.80 15.21 -5.12
CA ASN A 58 -7.82 14.18 -5.37
C ASN A 58 -8.08 13.29 -4.15
N VAL A 59 -7.02 12.94 -3.41
CA VAL A 59 -7.13 12.16 -2.18
C VAL A 59 -7.79 12.97 -1.07
N ALA A 60 -7.41 14.23 -0.90
CA ALA A 60 -8.01 15.14 0.06
C ALA A 60 -9.52 15.33 -0.18
N ASP A 61 -9.93 15.51 -1.44
CA ASP A 61 -11.34 15.62 -1.82
C ASP A 61 -12.13 14.33 -1.51
N ALA A 62 -11.53 13.16 -1.73
CA ALA A 62 -12.15 11.88 -1.41
C ALA A 62 -12.29 11.68 0.12
N LEU A 63 -11.27 12.04 0.89
CA LEU A 63 -11.29 12.00 2.35
C LEU A 63 -12.30 13.00 2.93
N ARG A 64 -12.37 14.22 2.38
CA ARG A 64 -13.35 15.24 2.77
C ARG A 64 -14.77 14.72 2.61
N LYS A 65 -15.09 14.12 1.46
CA LYS A 65 -16.40 13.49 1.19
C LYS A 65 -16.69 12.32 2.12
N ALA A 66 -15.69 11.49 2.44
CA ALA A 66 -15.84 10.37 3.37
C ALA A 66 -16.06 10.84 4.82
N ALA A 67 -15.36 11.89 5.25
CA ALA A 67 -15.53 12.50 6.56
C ALA A 67 -16.91 13.17 6.70
N GLU A 68 -17.38 13.87 5.67
CA GLU A 68 -18.72 14.47 5.65
C GLU A 68 -19.83 13.41 5.66
N ALA A 69 -19.57 12.21 5.11
CA ALA A 69 -20.46 11.06 5.18
C ALA A 69 -20.44 10.33 6.54
N SER A 70 -19.46 10.60 7.40
CA SER A 70 -19.34 10.03 8.74
C SER A 70 -19.88 11.05 9.76
N ARG A 71 -21.19 10.98 10.08
CA ARG A 71 -21.83 11.94 11.00
C ARG A 71 -21.75 11.51 12.48
N ASP A 72 -21.25 12.47 13.28
CA ASP A 72 -21.32 12.76 14.73
C ASP A 72 -21.89 11.75 15.73
N GLY A 73 -21.20 11.66 16.88
CA GLY A 73 -21.78 11.26 18.17
C GLY A 73 -21.26 9.96 18.80
N SER A 74 -20.20 9.35 18.25
CA SER A 74 -19.69 8.07 18.73
C SER A 74 -18.40 8.20 19.56
N PRO A 75 -18.05 7.23 20.42
CA PRO A 75 -16.83 7.25 21.25
C PRO A 75 -15.52 7.46 20.47
N GLN A 76 -15.56 7.28 19.14
CA GLN A 76 -14.46 7.57 18.22
C GLN A 76 -14.12 9.07 18.10
N GLU A 77 -15.02 10.01 18.44
CA GLU A 77 -14.75 11.46 18.37
C GLU A 77 -13.57 11.90 19.23
N ARG A 78 -13.44 11.35 20.45
CA ARG A 78 -12.31 11.69 21.34
C ARG A 78 -10.97 11.22 20.77
N THR A 79 -10.98 10.08 20.08
CA THR A 79 -9.79 9.56 19.40
C THR A 79 -9.47 10.41 18.16
N PHE A 80 -10.48 10.84 17.40
CA PHE A 80 -10.29 11.77 16.29
C PHE A 80 -9.73 13.12 16.72
N GLY A 81 -10.19 13.67 17.86
CA GLY A 81 -9.64 14.90 18.43
C GLY A 81 -8.16 14.77 18.75
N GLN A 82 -7.76 13.69 19.41
CA GLN A 82 -6.34 13.42 19.72
C GLN A 82 -5.46 13.29 18.47
N VAL A 83 -6.01 12.69 17.40
CA VAL A 83 -5.31 12.59 16.11
C VAL A 83 -5.21 13.96 15.44
N ALA A 84 -6.26 14.79 15.52
CA ALA A 84 -6.26 16.13 14.96
C ALA A 84 -5.25 17.04 15.66
N ASP A 85 -5.17 16.98 17.00
CA ASP A 85 -4.18 17.72 17.78
C ASP A 85 -2.76 17.29 17.41
N ALA A 86 -2.51 15.97 17.32
CA ALA A 86 -1.22 15.46 16.87
C ALA A 86 -0.85 15.90 15.44
N MET A 87 -1.82 16.04 14.54
CA MET A 87 -1.61 16.54 13.18
C MET A 87 -1.30 18.04 13.16
N ALA A 88 -1.95 18.83 14.02
CA ALA A 88 -1.65 20.24 14.18
C ALA A 88 -0.22 20.45 14.68
N ASP A 89 0.22 19.68 15.68
CA ASP A 89 1.58 19.72 16.21
C ASP A 89 2.63 19.39 15.14
N VAL A 90 2.37 18.37 14.31
CA VAL A 90 3.26 18.01 13.19
C VAL A 90 3.32 19.12 12.15
N SER A 91 2.18 19.72 11.81
CA SER A 91 2.12 20.83 10.85
C SER A 91 2.93 22.04 11.35
N GLU A 92 2.77 22.39 12.63
CA GLU A 92 3.47 23.53 13.22
C GLU A 92 4.97 23.27 13.41
N ALA A 93 5.37 22.02 13.61
CA ALA A 93 6.76 21.62 13.59
C ALA A 93 7.36 21.79 12.19
N ILE A 94 6.67 21.37 11.13
CA ILE A 94 7.15 21.51 9.74
C ILE A 94 7.27 22.98 9.33
N GLU A 95 6.36 23.84 9.77
CA GLU A 95 6.36 25.27 9.41
C GLU A 95 7.47 26.06 10.11
N ARG A 96 7.77 25.73 11.38
CA ARG A 96 8.60 26.56 12.25
C ARG A 96 10.01 26.01 12.50
N LYS A 97 10.27 24.74 12.19
CA LYS A 97 11.52 24.07 12.54
C LYS A 97 12.35 23.74 11.31
N ASP A 98 13.66 23.81 11.48
CA ASP A 98 14.60 23.33 10.49
C ASP A 98 14.61 21.80 10.41
N LEU A 99 15.06 21.25 9.28
CA LEU A 99 15.14 19.80 9.07
C LEU A 99 15.96 19.10 10.17
N GLY A 100 17.01 19.74 10.69
CA GLY A 100 17.83 19.19 11.77
C GLY A 100 17.05 19.02 13.08
N GLU A 101 16.23 20.02 13.43
CA GLU A 101 15.36 19.97 14.62
C GLU A 101 14.24 18.94 14.45
N LEU A 102 13.67 18.84 13.24
CA LEU A 102 12.64 17.86 12.92
C LEU A 102 13.16 16.41 13.06
N MET A 103 14.41 16.17 12.68
CA MET A 103 15.07 14.86 12.85
C MET A 103 15.36 14.54 14.32
N ASP A 104 15.72 15.54 15.11
CA ASP A 104 15.96 15.37 16.54
C ASP A 104 14.65 15.03 17.28
N ASP A 105 13.57 15.75 16.97
CA ASP A 105 12.23 15.46 17.50
C ASP A 105 11.74 14.06 17.09
N ALA A 106 11.99 13.65 15.84
CA ALA A 106 11.63 12.30 15.37
C ALA A 106 12.41 11.21 16.13
N SER A 107 13.70 11.43 16.40
CA SER A 107 14.53 10.54 17.22
C SER A 107 14.01 10.47 18.66
N ASP A 108 13.65 11.61 19.25
CA ASP A 108 13.08 11.69 20.59
C ASP A 108 11.71 10.98 20.68
N PHE A 109 10.86 11.16 19.67
CA PHE A 109 9.60 10.45 19.55
C PHE A 109 9.81 8.94 19.43
N ALA A 110 10.76 8.49 18.61
CA ALA A 110 11.07 7.07 18.42
C ALA A 110 11.49 6.39 19.73
N ARG A 111 12.27 7.09 20.56
CA ARG A 111 12.70 6.62 21.88
C ARG A 111 11.54 6.52 22.88
N ARG A 112 10.59 7.47 22.83
CA ARG A 112 9.44 7.52 23.74
C ARG A 112 8.33 6.56 23.34
N ASN A 113 8.14 6.33 22.03
CA ASN A 113 7.05 5.53 21.47
C ASN A 113 7.55 4.54 20.39
N PRO A 114 8.33 3.50 20.76
CA PRO A 114 8.96 2.61 19.80
C PRO A 114 7.96 1.85 18.92
N VAL A 115 6.81 1.44 19.46
CA VAL A 115 5.76 0.73 18.70
C VAL A 115 5.12 1.64 17.65
N ALA A 116 4.81 2.89 18.01
CA ALA A 116 4.21 3.85 17.09
C ALA A 116 5.19 4.22 15.96
N PHE A 117 6.47 4.39 16.30
CA PHE A 117 7.52 4.66 15.33
C PHE A 117 7.70 3.52 14.32
N LEU A 118 7.80 2.27 14.80
CA LEU A 118 7.92 1.10 13.92
C LEU A 118 6.67 0.93 13.02
N GLY A 119 5.49 1.14 13.57
CA GLY A 119 4.23 1.12 12.79
C GLY A 119 4.20 2.20 11.72
N GLY A 120 4.56 3.44 12.07
CA GLY A 120 4.65 4.56 11.14
C GLY A 120 5.70 4.34 10.05
N ALA A 121 6.89 3.89 10.41
CA ALA A 121 7.98 3.60 9.48
C ALA A 121 7.60 2.48 8.48
N ALA A 122 6.93 1.42 8.95
CA ALA A 122 6.45 0.35 8.09
C ALA A 122 5.39 0.85 7.09
N LEU A 123 4.44 1.67 7.54
CA LEU A 123 3.42 2.28 6.68
C LEU A 123 4.06 3.22 5.64
N LEU A 124 5.00 4.06 6.07
CA LEU A 124 5.76 4.94 5.17
C LEU A 124 6.56 4.15 4.14
N GLY A 125 7.25 3.07 4.56
CA GLY A 125 8.00 2.20 3.66
C GLY A 125 7.11 1.49 2.64
N PHE A 126 5.93 1.03 3.06
CA PHE A 126 4.93 0.45 2.16
C PHE A 126 4.39 1.49 1.16
N ALA A 127 4.05 2.69 1.63
CA ALA A 127 3.61 3.78 0.78
C ALA A 127 4.68 4.17 -0.25
N ALA A 128 5.94 4.30 0.19
CA ALA A 128 7.09 4.55 -0.67
C ALA A 128 7.28 3.45 -1.73
N SER A 129 7.17 2.18 -1.33
CA SER A 129 7.24 1.03 -2.24
C SER A 129 6.10 1.07 -3.28
N ARG A 130 4.90 1.45 -2.84
CA ARG A 130 3.74 1.57 -3.72
C ARG A 130 3.88 2.72 -4.71
N PHE A 131 4.48 3.83 -4.28
CA PHE A 131 4.80 4.98 -5.12
C PHE A 131 5.90 4.63 -6.14
N ALA A 132 6.99 3.99 -5.71
CA ALA A 132 8.05 3.52 -6.61
C ALA A 132 7.51 2.56 -7.69
N LYS A 133 6.57 1.67 -7.33
CA LYS A 133 5.90 0.80 -8.30
C LYS A 133 4.93 1.56 -9.22
N ALA A 134 4.30 2.63 -8.75
CA ALA A 134 3.42 3.46 -9.56
C ALA A 134 4.19 4.36 -10.53
N SER A 135 5.37 4.86 -10.13
CA SER A 135 6.21 5.73 -10.94
C SER A 135 6.87 4.98 -12.11
N SER A 136 7.20 3.70 -11.94
CA SER A 136 7.80 2.86 -12.99
C SER A 136 6.84 2.49 -14.14
N HIS A 137 5.53 2.64 -13.96
CA HIS A 137 4.54 2.43 -15.04
C HIS A 137 4.35 3.67 -15.93
N ARG A 138 5.09 4.76 -15.68
CA ARG A 138 5.15 5.95 -16.51
C ARG A 138 6.42 5.96 -17.38
N SER A 139 6.68 4.86 -18.09
CA SER A 139 7.48 4.94 -19.32
C SER A 139 6.53 5.32 -20.46
N PRO A 140 6.52 6.56 -20.96
CA PRO A 140 5.91 6.81 -22.25
C PRO A 140 6.65 5.91 -23.24
N LYS A 141 5.95 4.91 -23.78
CA LYS A 141 6.33 4.42 -25.11
C LYS A 141 6.24 5.65 -25.98
N THR A 142 7.39 6.26 -26.25
CA THR A 142 7.56 7.10 -27.41
C THR A 142 7.24 6.20 -28.59
N ASP A 143 5.98 6.20 -28.99
CA ASP A 143 5.60 5.87 -30.35
C ASP A 143 6.25 6.94 -31.23
N TYR A 144 7.55 6.75 -31.48
CA TYR A 144 8.23 7.38 -32.59
C TYR A 144 7.53 6.81 -33.83
N VAL A 145 6.50 7.50 -34.30
CA VAL A 145 6.07 7.43 -35.69
C VAL A 145 7.16 8.11 -36.51
N GLY A 146 8.27 7.39 -36.66
CA GLY A 146 9.32 7.68 -37.62
C GLY A 146 8.93 6.99 -38.93
N ASP A 147 8.47 7.81 -39.87
CA ASP A 147 8.27 7.51 -41.28
C ASP A 147 9.50 6.82 -41.90
N GLY A 148 9.31 5.78 -42.72
CA GLY A 148 10.43 5.14 -43.43
C GLY A 148 10.17 3.71 -43.90
N SER A 149 9.72 3.58 -45.13
CA SER A 149 9.81 2.35 -45.92
C SER A 149 11.27 1.88 -46.00
N GLY A 150 11.61 0.82 -45.25
CA GLY A 150 12.92 0.20 -45.26
C GLY A 150 12.83 -1.27 -44.90
N SER A 151 12.83 -2.12 -45.93
CA SER A 151 12.97 -3.58 -45.82
C SER A 151 14.29 -3.95 -45.15
N GLY A 152 14.21 -4.54 -43.96
CA GLY A 152 15.38 -5.03 -43.20
C GLY A 152 15.06 -6.38 -42.56
N MET A 153 15.63 -7.43 -43.13
CA MET A 153 15.54 -8.82 -42.69
C MET A 153 16.59 -9.08 -41.60
N GLY A 154 16.20 -9.76 -40.50
CA GLY A 154 17.13 -10.56 -39.69
C GLY A 154 17.25 -10.18 -38.21
N GLY A 155 17.15 -11.21 -37.35
CA GLY A 155 17.68 -11.16 -35.97
C GLY A 155 16.80 -11.85 -34.94
N SER A 156 16.86 -13.19 -34.88
CA SER A 156 16.26 -14.01 -33.83
C SER A 156 17.00 -13.82 -32.49
N GLY A 157 16.26 -13.68 -31.38
CA GLY A 157 16.82 -13.47 -30.05
C GLY A 157 15.82 -13.67 -28.91
N SER A 158 15.43 -14.93 -28.69
CA SER A 158 14.96 -15.55 -27.43
C SER A 158 14.17 -14.68 -26.43
N SER A 159 12.84 -14.68 -26.57
CA SER A 159 11.91 -14.38 -25.48
C SER A 159 11.63 -15.64 -24.66
N TYR A 160 12.10 -15.66 -23.41
CA TYR A 160 11.64 -16.59 -22.39
C TYR A 160 10.26 -16.11 -21.91
N GLU A 161 9.22 -16.42 -22.68
CA GLU A 161 7.84 -16.19 -22.29
C GLU A 161 7.40 -17.33 -21.37
N GLY A 162 7.42 -17.04 -20.07
CA GLY A 162 6.89 -17.92 -19.04
C GLY A 162 5.41 -18.20 -19.27
N SER A 163 5.13 -19.49 -19.48
CA SER A 163 3.85 -20.17 -19.56
C SER A 163 2.65 -19.43 -18.95
N ARG A 164 1.79 -18.89 -19.82
CA ARG A 164 0.35 -18.79 -19.53
C ARG A 164 -0.37 -19.72 -20.48
N HIS A 165 -0.96 -20.75 -19.91
CA HIS A 165 -1.80 -21.72 -20.60
C HIS A 165 -2.91 -20.99 -21.37
N GLY A 166 -2.78 -20.95 -22.69
CA GLY A 166 -3.87 -20.58 -23.58
C GLY A 166 -4.98 -21.60 -23.43
N ALA A 167 -6.14 -21.17 -22.94
CA ALA A 167 -7.36 -21.94 -23.02
C ALA A 167 -7.64 -22.22 -24.51
N ALA A 168 -7.89 -23.48 -24.84
CA ALA A 168 -8.31 -23.89 -26.19
C ALA A 168 -9.58 -23.12 -26.62
N PRO A 169 -9.76 -22.82 -27.92
CA PRO A 169 -11.02 -22.26 -28.40
C PRO A 169 -12.17 -23.22 -28.08
N LEU A 170 -13.23 -22.75 -27.43
CA LEU A 170 -14.43 -23.54 -27.19
C LEU A 170 -15.18 -23.77 -28.52
N PRO A 171 -15.78 -24.95 -28.75
CA PRO A 171 -16.67 -25.16 -29.89
C PRO A 171 -17.94 -24.29 -29.78
N PRO A 172 -18.57 -23.93 -30.91
CA PRO A 172 -19.84 -23.18 -30.90
C PRO A 172 -20.91 -23.98 -30.14
N ARG A 173 -21.60 -23.30 -29.22
CA ARG A 173 -22.73 -23.87 -28.47
C ARG A 173 -23.99 -23.79 -29.32
N ASP A 174 -24.66 -24.93 -29.52
CA ASP A 174 -26.02 -24.95 -30.04
C ASP A 174 -26.96 -24.13 -29.14
N PRO A 175 -27.98 -23.45 -29.70
CA PRO A 175 -28.95 -22.72 -28.89
C PRO A 175 -29.77 -23.70 -28.04
N VAL A 176 -29.75 -23.48 -26.72
CA VAL A 176 -30.62 -24.21 -25.79
C VAL A 176 -32.09 -23.90 -26.07
N PRO A 177 -32.99 -24.89 -26.15
CA PRO A 177 -34.42 -24.62 -26.25
C PRO A 177 -34.90 -23.91 -24.98
N ALA A 178 -35.66 -22.83 -25.15
CA ALA A 178 -36.22 -22.05 -24.06
C ALA A 178 -37.05 -22.94 -23.12
N ALA A 179 -36.70 -22.92 -21.84
CA ALA A 179 -37.47 -23.59 -20.80
C ALA A 179 -38.90 -23.03 -20.76
N ALA A 180 -39.88 -23.92 -20.87
CA ALA A 180 -41.29 -23.59 -20.72
C ALA A 180 -41.57 -23.00 -19.33
N PRO A 181 -42.46 -22.00 -19.20
CA PRO A 181 -42.84 -21.47 -17.90
C PRO A 181 -43.60 -22.53 -17.09
N ASN A 182 -43.17 -22.73 -15.83
CA ASN A 182 -43.85 -23.59 -14.87
C ASN A 182 -45.30 -23.09 -14.63
N PRO A 183 -46.30 -23.98 -14.56
CA PRO A 183 -47.66 -23.57 -14.21
C PRO A 183 -47.73 -23.10 -12.75
N PRO A 184 -48.59 -22.11 -12.43
CA PRO A 184 -48.75 -21.61 -11.06
C PRO A 184 -49.40 -22.65 -10.14
N GLY A 185 -49.05 -22.53 -8.85
CA GLY A 185 -49.26 -23.47 -7.75
C GLY A 185 -50.63 -24.13 -7.68
N SER A 186 -50.59 -25.44 -7.40
CA SER A 186 -51.73 -26.20 -6.92
C SER A 186 -52.11 -25.70 -5.52
N THR A 187 -53.22 -24.99 -5.46
CA THR A 187 -53.95 -24.61 -4.25
C THR A 187 -54.36 -25.89 -3.51
N GLY A 188 -53.70 -26.18 -2.38
CA GLY A 188 -54.16 -27.18 -1.43
C GLY A 188 -55.56 -26.80 -0.94
N GLY A 189 -56.54 -27.67 -1.19
CA GLY A 189 -57.93 -27.46 -0.82
C GLY A 189 -58.17 -27.49 0.70
N PRO A 190 -59.29 -26.91 1.17
CA PRO A 190 -59.70 -26.97 2.56
C PRO A 190 -60.34 -28.32 2.90
N THR A 191 -59.78 -29.08 3.84
CA THR A 191 -60.52 -30.14 4.53
C THR A 191 -61.36 -29.53 5.65
N ARG A 192 -62.68 -29.58 5.45
CA ARG A 192 -63.78 -29.29 6.39
C ARG A 192 -63.86 -30.32 7.52
N GLU A 193 -64.17 -29.81 8.73
CA GLU A 193 -65.14 -30.29 9.75
C GLU A 193 -64.87 -31.65 10.45
N LEU A 194 -64.56 -31.71 11.77
CA LEU A 194 -65.43 -31.70 13.00
C LEU A 194 -66.22 -33.03 13.21
N PRO A 195 -66.62 -33.44 14.44
CA PRO A 195 -66.39 -32.89 15.79
C PRO A 195 -65.47 -33.74 16.71
#